data_AF-A0A960JCA7-F1
#
_entry.id   AF-A0A960JCA7-F1
#
_cell.length_a   1.000
_cell.length_b   1.000
_cell.length_c   1.000
_cell.angle_alpha   90.00
_cell.angle_beta   90.00
_cell.angle_gamma   90.00
#
_symmetry.space_group_name_H-M   'P 1'
#
loop_
_entity.id
_entity.type
_entity.pdbx_description
1 polymer ?
#
loop_
_entity_poly.entity_id
_entity_poly.type
_entity_poly.pdbx_seq_one_letter_code
_entity_poly.pdbx_strand_id
1 'polypeptide(L)' 'MRDRKRCLRELLVNNAEPVRYSDHVAGRGEDMFEAVRTHGAEGIVAKRADSVYTGARSDNWLKIKVLQE' A
#
# COMPACT_ATOMS: atom_id res chain seq x y z
N MET A 1 -8.66 -7.97 1.50
CA MET A 1 -7.26 -7.48 1.51
C MET A 1 -6.70 -7.43 2.94
N ARG A 2 -7.48 -6.91 3.90
CA ARG A 2 -7.13 -6.78 5.32
C ARG A 2 -6.55 -8.05 5.94
N ASP A 3 -7.25 -9.18 5.81
CA ASP A 3 -6.79 -10.45 6.41
C ASP A 3 -5.46 -10.92 5.83
N ARG A 4 -5.25 -10.75 4.52
CA ARG A 4 -3.96 -11.08 3.88
C ARG A 4 -2.81 -10.27 4.47
N LYS A 5 -3.02 -8.97 4.73
CA LYS A 5 -2.00 -8.09 5.35
C LYS A 5 -1.72 -8.46 6.81
N ARG A 6 -2.73 -8.94 7.53
CA ARG A 6 -2.60 -9.47 8.90
C ARG A 6 -1.77 -10.75 8.89
N CYS A 7 -2.15 -11.76 8.11
CA CYS A 7 -1.40 -13.02 7.99
C CYS A 7 0.04 -12.79 7.52
N LEU A 8 0.26 -11.90 6.53
CA LEU A 8 1.62 -11.57 6.10
C LEU A 8 2.45 -10.95 7.23
N ARG A 9 1.87 -10.07 8.05
CA ARG A 9 2.58 -9.48 9.19
C ARG A 9 2.95 -10.57 10.19
N GLU A 10 2.03 -11.47 10.52
CA GLU A 10 2.25 -12.60 11.42
C GLU A 10 3.37 -13.52 10.93
N LEU A 11 3.41 -13.83 9.63
CA LEU A 11 4.46 -14.66 9.02
C LEU A 11 5.85 -14.01 9.10
N LEU A 12 5.93 -12.67 9.00
CA LEU A 12 7.19 -11.94 8.97
C LEU A 12 7.72 -11.57 10.36
N VAL A 13 6.97 -11.78 11.46
CA VAL A 13 7.40 -11.41 12.83
C VAL A 13 8.78 -11.96 13.16
N ASN A 14 9.10 -13.17 12.72
CA ASN A 14 10.36 -13.85 13.00
C ASN A 14 11.25 -14.06 11.77
N ASN A 15 10.85 -13.59 10.59
CA ASN A 15 11.51 -13.88 9.30
C ASN A 15 11.56 -12.65 8.37
N ALA A 16 11.81 -11.46 8.95
CA ALA A 16 11.75 -10.19 8.22
C ALA A 16 12.99 -9.91 7.35
N GLU A 17 14.06 -10.71 7.43
CA GLU A 17 15.25 -10.52 6.58
C GLU A 17 15.32 -11.59 5.49
N PRO A 18 15.53 -11.21 4.22
CA PRO A 18 15.71 -9.84 3.68
C PRO A 18 14.39 -9.10 3.34
N VAL A 19 13.23 -9.63 3.75
CA VAL A 19 11.89 -9.18 3.30
C VAL A 19 11.30 -8.06 4.16
N ARG A 20 11.26 -6.84 3.63
CA ARG A 20 10.60 -5.71 4.31
C ARG A 20 9.09 -5.69 4.11
N TYR A 21 8.35 -5.58 5.21
CA TYR A 21 6.90 -5.35 5.18
C TYR A 21 6.58 -3.90 4.77
N SER A 22 5.91 -3.71 3.64
CA SER A 22 5.38 -2.41 3.23
C SER A 22 4.11 -2.10 4.00
N ASP A 23 4.16 -1.19 4.98
CA ASP A 23 2.99 -0.81 5.78
C ASP A 23 1.99 0.08 5.02
N HIS A 24 0.93 0.51 5.69
CA HIS A 24 -0.19 1.24 5.11
C HIS A 24 -0.82 2.18 6.13
N VAL A 25 -1.46 3.24 5.61
CA VAL A 25 -2.27 4.17 6.40
C VAL A 25 -3.73 3.99 6.01
N ALA A 26 -4.59 3.77 7.00
CA ALA A 26 -6.04 3.65 6.79
C ALA A 26 -6.71 5.02 6.91
N GLY A 27 -7.62 5.34 5.99
CA GLY A 27 -8.48 6.53 6.05
C GLY A 27 -7.82 7.89 5.76
N ARG A 28 -6.49 7.96 5.67
CA ARG A 28 -5.73 9.21 5.43
C ARG A 28 -4.90 9.14 4.15
N GLY A 29 -5.58 8.87 3.04
CA GLY A 29 -4.92 8.70 1.74
C GLY A 29 -4.31 10.00 1.21
N GLU A 30 -5.00 11.12 1.42
CA GLU A 30 -4.55 12.46 1.00
C GLU A 30 -3.29 12.89 1.77
N ASP A 31 -3.29 12.78 3.10
CA ASP A 31 -2.10 13.06 3.92
C ASP A 31 -0.89 12.22 3.50
N MET A 32 -1.11 10.94 3.20
CA MET A 32 -0.06 10.04 2.70
C MET A 32 0.45 10.50 1.33
N PHE A 33 -0.44 10.89 0.42
CA PHE A 33 -0.06 11.39 -0.90
C PHE A 33 0.80 12.65 -0.77
N GLU A 34 0.40 13.59 0.08
CA GLU A 34 1.14 14.82 0.34
C GLU A 34 2.53 14.54 0.92
N ALA A 35 2.63 13.65 1.91
CA ALA A 35 3.93 13.25 2.45
C ALA A 35 4.84 12.64 1.37
N VAL A 36 4.32 11.72 0.56
CA VAL A 36 5.08 11.05 -0.51
C VAL A 36 5.50 12.04 -1.60
N ARG A 37 4.67 13.03 -1.92
CA ARG A 37 5.00 14.15 -2.80
C ARG A 37 6.17 14.96 -2.25
N THR A 38 6.12 15.38 -0.98
CA THR A 38 7.21 16.13 -0.33
C THR A 38 8.51 15.33 -0.27
N HIS A 39 8.44 14.01 -0.13
CA HIS A 39 9.61 13.13 -0.11
C HIS A 39 10.13 12.73 -1.51
N GLY A 40 9.55 13.26 -2.60
CA GLY A 40 10.03 13.02 -3.96
C GLY A 40 9.82 11.59 -4.46
N ALA A 41 8.87 10.85 -3.89
CA ALA A 41 8.54 9.50 -4.31
C ALA A 41 7.52 9.48 -5.47
N GLU A 42 7.44 8.35 -6.20
CA GLU A 42 6.60 8.23 -7.41
C GLU A 42 5.11 8.52 -7.16
N GLY A 43 4.62 8.19 -5.96
CA GLY A 43 3.22 8.31 -5.57
C GLY A 43 2.78 7.17 -4.67
N ILE A 44 1.47 6.99 -4.58
CA ILE A 44 0.85 6.03 -3.65
C ILE A 44 0.04 4.96 -4.38
N VAL A 45 -0.34 3.97 -3.59
CA VAL A 45 -1.13 2.84 -4.04
C VAL A 45 -2.29 2.64 -3.08
N ALA A 46 -3.50 2.99 -3.51
CA ALA A 46 -4.71 2.79 -2.73
C ALA A 46 -5.29 1.40 -2.99
N LYS A 47 -5.62 0.67 -1.92
CA LYS A 47 -6.21 -0.67 -1.98
C LYS A 47 -7.46 -0.74 -1.13
N ARG A 48 -8.57 -1.22 -1.69
CA ARG A 48 -9.80 -1.47 -0.94
C ARG A 48 -9.59 -2.57 0.08
N ALA A 49 -9.83 -2.28 1.36
CA ALA A 49 -9.48 -3.17 2.47
C ALA A 49 -10.25 -4.52 2.45
N ASP A 50 -11.47 -4.49 1.96
CA ASP A 50 -12.41 -5.60 1.82
C ASP A 50 -12.24 -6.38 0.50
N SER A 51 -11.49 -5.86 -0.47
CA SER A 51 -11.36 -6.48 -1.80
C SER A 51 -10.63 -7.84 -1.80
N VAL A 52 -11.05 -8.72 -2.70
CA VAL A 52 -10.36 -9.98 -3.02
C VAL A 52 -9.29 -9.72 -4.09
N TYR A 53 -8.19 -10.47 -4.03
CA TYR A 53 -7.15 -10.39 -5.06
C TYR A 53 -7.60 -11.08 -6.34
N THR A 54 -7.51 -10.38 -7.47
CA THR A 54 -7.99 -10.89 -8.77
C THR A 54 -6.88 -11.12 -9.79
N GLY A 55 -5.64 -10.67 -9.54
CA GLY A 55 -4.54 -10.75 -10.50
C GLY A 55 -4.74 -9.92 -11.78
N ALA A 56 -5.81 -9.12 -11.86
CA ALA A 56 -6.19 -8.30 -13.01
C ALA A 56 -6.33 -6.83 -12.62
N ARG A 57 -6.42 -5.94 -13.62
CA ARG A 57 -6.71 -4.52 -13.39
C ARG A 57 -8.09 -4.37 -12.76
N SER A 58 -8.19 -3.56 -11.72
CA SER A 58 -9.42 -3.38 -10.94
C SER A 58 -9.39 -2.05 -10.20
N ASP A 59 -10.56 -1.45 -9.99
CA ASP A 59 -10.73 -0.23 -9.19
C ASP A 59 -10.48 -0.47 -7.69
N ASN A 60 -10.34 -1.73 -7.29
CA ASN A 60 -9.92 -2.10 -5.94
C ASN A 60 -8.45 -1.76 -5.65
N TRP A 61 -7.64 -1.51 -6.69
CA TRP A 61 -6.22 -1.25 -6.57
C TRP A 61 -5.80 -0.12 -7.52
N LEU A 62 -5.73 1.10 -6.98
CA LEU A 62 -5.44 2.31 -7.74
C LEU A 62 -4.00 2.76 -7.53
N LYS A 63 -3.28 3.02 -8.62
CA LYS A 63 -1.99 3.71 -8.60
C LYS A 63 -2.23 5.19 -8.82
N ILE A 64 -1.77 6.01 -7.87
CA ILE A 64 -1.94 7.47 -7.88
C ILE A 64 -0.53 8.06 -7.90
N LYS A 65 -0.15 8.67 -9.03
CA LYS A 65 1.20 9.20 -9.21
C LYS A 65 1.27 10.66 -8.83
N VAL A 66 2.40 11.06 -8.27
CA VAL A 66 2.80 12.46 -8.22
C VAL A 66 3.23 12.85 -9.63
N LEU A 67 2.62 13.88 -10.18
CA LEU A 67 3.09 14.49 -11.42
C LEU A 67 4.20 15.47 -11.04
N GLN A 68 5.39 15.27 -11.58
CA GLN A 68 6.48 16.23 -11.51
C GLN A 68 6.37 17.11 -12.76
N GLU A 69 6.39 18.43 -12.58
CA GLU A 69 6.59 19.40 -13.66
C GLU A 69 8.06 19.45 -14.08
#